data_AF-F3CG62-F1
#
_entry.id   AF-F3CG62-F1
#
_cell.length_a   1.000
_cell.length_b   1.000
_cell.length_c   1.000
_cell.angle_alpha   90.00
_cell.angle_beta   90.00
_cell.angle_gamma   90.00
#
_symmetry.space_group_name_H-M   'P 1'
#
loop_
_entity.id
_entity.type
_entity.pdbx_description
1 polymer ?
#
loop_
_entity_poly.entity_id
_entity_poly.type
_entity_poly.pdbx_seq_one_letter_code
_entity_poly.pdbx_strand_id
1 'polypeptide(L)'
;GGLPADSKMPTEHELADQFGVSRSVVREAISQLKADGVLVIRRGNGSFVSQNPSGTVFRLPSSESHTADLAKLFELRSCIEIQAA
;
A
#
# COMPACT_ATOMS: atom_id res chain seq x y z
N GLY A 1 0.28 -10.07 -1.28
CA GLY A 1 1.17 -9.96 -0.10
C GLY A 1 0.92 -11.12 0.85
N GLY A 2 1.86 -11.44 1.74
CA GLY A 2 1.78 -12.61 2.63
C GLY A 2 0.94 -12.43 3.90
N LEU A 3 0.49 -11.21 4.21
CA LEU A 3 -0.36 -10.91 5.35
C LEU A 3 -1.79 -10.61 4.87
N PRO A 4 -2.82 -11.32 5.37
CA PRO A 4 -4.20 -11.06 4.99
C PRO A 4 -4.66 -9.73 5.58
N ALA A 5 -5.69 -9.15 4.97
CA ALA A 5 -6.31 -7.96 5.52
C ALA A 5 -6.85 -8.21 6.95
N ASP A 6 -6.86 -7.15 7.77
CA ASP A 6 -7.12 -7.17 9.22
C ASP A 6 -6.12 -7.95 10.09
N SER A 7 -5.05 -8.53 9.51
CA SER A 7 -3.99 -9.14 10.30
C SER A 7 -3.12 -8.08 10.98
N LYS A 8 -2.61 -8.44 12.16
CA LYS A 8 -1.69 -7.61 12.93
C LYS A 8 -0.30 -7.66 12.29
N MET A 9 0.31 -6.49 12.10
CA MET A 9 1.70 -6.40 11.67
C MET A 9 2.64 -6.85 12.79
N PRO A 10 3.75 -7.54 12.46
CA PRO A 10 4.86 -7.72 13.38
C PRO A 10 5.41 -6.37 13.86
N THR A 11 6.11 -6.39 14.98
CA THR A 11 6.74 -5.21 15.55
C THR A 11 7.90 -4.70 14.69
N GLU A 12 8.26 -3.42 14.86
CA GLU A 12 9.40 -2.84 14.13
C GLU A 12 10.70 -3.61 14.37
N HIS A 13 10.86 -4.21 15.55
CA HIS A 13 12.01 -5.02 15.89
C HIS A 13 12.05 -6.33 15.11
N GLU A 14 10.95 -7.08 15.11
CA GLU A 14 10.84 -8.35 14.40
C GLU A 14 11.04 -8.15 12.90
N LEU A 15 10.51 -7.06 12.34
CA LEU A 15 10.71 -6.71 10.93
C LEU A 15 12.17 -6.32 10.63
N ALA A 16 12.82 -5.57 11.52
CA ALA A 16 14.23 -5.21 11.36
C ALA A 16 15.12 -6.46 11.30
N ASP A 17 14.86 -7.41 12.20
CA ASP A 17 15.59 -8.67 12.27
C ASP A 17 15.27 -9.58 11.06
N GLN A 18 14.00 -9.66 10.66
CA GLN A 18 13.55 -10.47 9.51
C GLN A 18 14.11 -9.98 8.19
N PHE A 19 14.19 -8.66 7.98
CA PHE A 19 14.67 -8.05 6.74
C PHE A 19 16.17 -7.70 6.76
N GLY A 20 16.85 -7.85 7.90
CA GLY A 20 18.28 -7.53 8.04
C GLY A 20 18.59 -6.05 7.84
N VAL A 21 17.66 -5.16 8.22
CA VAL A 21 17.78 -3.70 8.06
C VAL A 21 17.67 -2.99 9.41
N SER A 22 18.07 -1.72 9.46
CA SER A 22 17.95 -0.94 10.69
C SER A 22 16.49 -0.65 11.06
N ARG A 23 16.22 -0.48 12.36
CA ARG A 23 14.90 -0.05 12.86
C ARG A 23 14.42 1.26 12.26
N SER A 24 15.33 2.19 11.93
CA SER A 24 14.95 3.47 11.31
C SER A 24 14.37 3.28 9.92
N VAL A 25 14.93 2.36 9.11
CA VAL A 25 14.42 2.03 7.78
C VAL A 25 13.04 1.39 7.88
N VAL A 26 12.86 0.45 8.81
CA VAL A 26 11.55 -0.19 9.05
C VAL A 26 10.50 0.84 9.46
N ARG A 27 10.85 1.74 10.39
CA ARG A 27 9.94 2.79 10.86
C ARG A 27 9.53 3.74 9.74
N GLU A 28 10.45 4.10 8.85
CA GLU A 28 10.15 4.92 7.67
C GLU A 28 9.19 4.19 6.72
N ALA A 29 9.49 2.93 6.38
CA ALA A 29 8.63 2.12 5.53
C ALA A 29 7.21 1.95 6.11
N ILE A 30 7.09 1.70 7.42
CA ILE A 30 5.79 1.62 8.10
C ILE A 30 5.06 2.97 8.06
N SER A 31 5.78 4.08 8.22
CA SER A 31 5.18 5.42 8.17
C SER A 31 4.63 5.73 6.79
N GLN A 32 5.36 5.38 5.74
CA GLN A 32 4.89 5.50 4.36
C GLN A 32 3.68 4.60 4.08
N LEU A 33 3.71 3.34 4.52
CA LEU A 33 2.57 2.43 4.37
C LEU A 33 1.31 2.90 5.11
N LYS A 34 1.46 3.59 6.25
CA LYS A 34 0.35 4.24 6.96
C LYS A 34 -0.18 5.44 6.18
N ALA A 35 0.71 6.29 5.64
CA ALA A 35 0.31 7.42 4.81
C ALA A 35 -0.45 6.96 3.55
N ASP A 36 -0.02 5.84 2.96
CA ASP A 36 -0.68 5.19 1.84
C ASP A 36 -1.99 4.48 2.24
N GLY A 37 -2.38 4.48 3.51
CA GLY A 37 -3.58 3.81 4.00
C GLY A 37 -3.53 2.28 3.95
N VAL A 38 -2.37 1.67 3.65
CA VAL A 38 -2.17 0.21 3.65
C VAL A 38 -2.22 -0.33 5.06
N LEU A 39 -1.73 0.45 6.02
CA LEU A 39 -1.70 0.11 7.42
C LEU A 39 -2.59 1.06 8.22
N VAL A 40 -3.39 0.49 9.12
CA VAL A 40 -4.24 1.23 10.05
C VAL A 40 -3.82 0.96 11.50
N ILE A 41 -3.83 2.01 12.32
CA ILE A 41 -3.55 1.89 13.75
C ILE A 41 -4.86 1.60 14.47
N ARG A 42 -4.94 0.48 15.19
CA ARG A 42 -6.04 0.22 16.13
C ARG A 42 -5.56 0.60 17.53
N ARG A 43 -6.30 1.51 18.21
CA ARG A 43 -5.91 2.08 19.51
C ARG A 43 -5.43 0.97 20.47
N GLY A 44 -4.19 1.10 20.95
CA GLY A 44 -3.55 0.20 21.91
C GLY A 44 -3.08 -1.16 21.38
N ASN A 45 -3.42 -1.54 20.14
CA ASN A 45 -3.19 -2.91 19.65
C ASN A 45 -2.14 -3.04 18.54
N GLY A 46 -1.53 -1.93 18.11
CA GLY A 46 -0.50 -1.90 17.07
C GLY A 46 -1.06 -1.58 15.68
N SER A 47 -0.28 -1.93 14.65
CA SER A 47 -0.60 -1.67 13.25
C SER A 47 -1.23 -2.91 12.61
N PHE A 48 -2.24 -2.71 11.76
CA PHE A 48 -2.98 -3.78 11.09
C PHE A 48 -3.06 -3.52 9.59
N VAL A 49 -3.16 -4.57 8.77
CA VAL A 49 -3.34 -4.46 7.32
C VAL A 49 -4.77 -3.98 7.02
N SER A 50 -4.91 -2.94 6.22
CA SER A 50 -6.21 -2.41 5.81
C SER A 50 -6.93 -3.34 4.82
N GLN A 51 -8.25 -3.48 4.98
CA GLN A 51 -9.13 -4.12 3.99
C GLN A 51 -9.26 -3.27 2.71
N ASN A 52 -9.37 -1.95 2.89
CA ASN A 52 -9.48 -1.00 1.80
C ASN A 52 -8.40 0.06 2.00
N PRO A 53 -7.27 -0.01 1.26
CA PRO A 53 -6.25 1.01 1.37
C PRO A 53 -6.75 2.34 0.80
N SER A 54 -6.97 3.34 1.66
CA SER A 54 -7.58 4.64 1.32
C SER A 54 -6.57 5.78 1.20
N GLY A 55 -5.32 5.49 0.84
CA GLY A 55 -4.29 6.51 0.61
C GLY A 55 -4.53 7.32 -0.67
N THR A 56 -3.79 8.41 -0.80
CA THR A 56 -3.80 9.29 -1.99
C THR A 56 -3.09 8.69 -3.20
N VAL A 57 -2.39 7.57 -3.01
CA VAL A 57 -1.63 6.90 -4.06
C VAL A 57 -2.56 6.05 -4.91
N PHE A 58 -2.64 6.39 -6.20
CA PHE A 58 -3.28 5.55 -7.20
C PHE A 58 -2.54 4.21 -7.31
N ARG A 59 -3.24 3.11 -7.02
CA ARG A 59 -2.69 1.75 -7.10
C ARG A 59 -3.31 1.01 -8.27
N LEU A 60 -2.45 0.43 -9.08
CA LEU A 60 -2.88 -0.51 -10.11
C LEU A 60 -3.20 -1.86 -9.44
N PRO A 61 -4.30 -2.52 -9.83
CA PRO A 61 -4.51 -3.91 -9.46
C PRO A 61 -3.34 -4.73 -10.01
N SER A 62 -2.70 -5.51 -9.14
CA SER A 62 -1.68 -6.46 -9.57
C SER A 62 -2.38 -7.68 -10.17
N SER A 63 -2.84 -7.56 -11.42
CA SER A 63 -3.34 -8.68 -12.22
C SER A 63 -2.23 -9.21 -13.11
N GLU A 64 -2.17 -10.52 -13.31
CA GLU A 64 -1.18 -11.15 -14.18
C GLU A 64 -1.33 -10.74 -15.66
N SER A 65 -2.50 -10.21 -16.06
CA SER A 65 -2.80 -9.75 -17.42
C SER A 65 -2.56 -8.25 -17.60
N HIS A 66 -1.29 -7.88 -17.83
CA HIS A 66 -0.85 -6.49 -17.92
C HIS A 66 -1.46 -5.72 -19.11
N THR A 67 -1.85 -6.41 -20.19
CA THR A 67 -2.31 -5.75 -21.43
C THR A 67 -3.72 -5.17 -21.31
N ALA A 68 -4.63 -5.86 -20.62
CA ALA A 68 -6.00 -5.39 -20.41
C ALA A 68 -6.06 -4.19 -19.45
N ASP A 69 -5.14 -4.12 -18.51
CA ASP A 69 -5.06 -3.02 -17.55
C ASP A 69 -4.46 -1.75 -18.18
N LEU A 70 -3.52 -1.89 -19.14
CA LEU A 70 -2.99 -0.73 -19.88
C LEU A 70 -4.06 -0.04 -20.74
N ALA A 71 -4.93 -0.79 -21.42
CA ALA A 71 -6.01 -0.20 -22.24
C ALA A 71 -6.95 0.68 -21.38
N LYS A 72 -7.31 0.20 -20.19
CA LYS A 72 -8.14 0.95 -19.24
C LYS A 72 -7.45 2.21 -18.71
N LEU A 73 -6.12 2.18 -18.56
CA LEU A 73 -5.35 3.36 -18.16
C LEU A 73 -5.28 4.41 -19.27
N PHE A 74 -5.13 3.99 -20.53
CA PHE A 74 -5.19 4.91 -21.67
C PHE A 74 -6.57 5.54 -21.78
N GLU A 75 -7.65 4.77 -21.61
CA GLU A 75 -9.02 5.30 -21.60
C GLU A 75 -9.22 6.34 -20.47
N LEU A 76 -8.80 6.01 -19.24
CA LEU A 76 -8.84 6.95 -18.12
C LEU A 76 -8.07 8.23 -18.42
N ARG A 77 -6.86 8.10 -18.98
CA ARG A 77 -5.99 9.23 -19.33
C ARG A 77 -6.65 10.13 -20.39
N SER A 78 -7.18 9.54 -21.47
CA SER A 78 -7.88 10.30 -22.51
C SER A 78 -9.07 11.07 -21.94
N CYS A 79 -9.86 10.48 -21.04
CA CYS A 79 -10.98 11.17 -20.38
C CYS A 79 -10.54 12.39 -19.56
N ILE A 80 -9.42 12.30 -18.83
CA ILE A 80 -8.91 13.40 -18.00
C ILE A 80 -8.26 14.49 -18.87
N GLU A 81 -7.46 14.10 -19.87
CA GLU A 81 -6.76 15.05 -20.74
C GLU A 81 -7.73 15.86 -21.62
N ILE A 82 -8.82 15.25 -22.10
CA ILE A 82 -9.84 15.95 -22.91
C ILE A 82 -10.63 16.96 -22.06
N GLN A 83 -10.86 16.68 -20.77
CA GLN A 83 -11.59 17.60 -19.88
C GLN A 83 -10.72 18.74 -19.32
N ALA A 84 -9.40 18.67 -19.49
CA ALA A 84 -8.45 19.70 -19.04
C ALA A 84 -8.05 20.69 -20.16
N ALA A 85 -8.50 20.47 -21.40
CA ALA A 85 -8.29 21.33 -22.56
C ALA A 85 -9.46 22.29 -22.79
#